data_AF-A0A7X6PWT5-F1
#
_entry.id   AF-A0A7X6PWT5-F1
#
_cell.length_a   1.000
_cell.length_b   1.000
_cell.length_c   1.000
_cell.angle_alpha   90.00
_cell.angle_beta   90.00
_cell.angle_gamma   90.00
#
_symmetry.space_group_name_H-M   'P 1'
#
loop_
_entity.id
_entity.type
_entity.pdbx_description
1 polymer ?
#
loop_
_entity_poly.entity_id
_entity_poly.type
_entity_poly.pdbx_seq_one_letter_code
_entity_poly.pdbx_strand_id
1 'polypeptide(L)' 'NIQTRKGSGKVIRNNVLKEAVTILLDSDEEVDVLYSEIITVNKPVEEEEPDTNIVE' A
#
# COMPACT_ATOMS: atom_id res chain seq x y z
N ASN A 1 -4.87 2.35 2.11
CA ASN A 1 -4.91 1.20 3.04
C ASN A 1 -4.78 -0.09 2.29
N ILE A 2 -4.05 -1.03 2.88
CA ILE A 2 -3.90 -2.41 2.39
C ILE A 2 -4.82 -3.31 3.19
N GLN A 3 -5.54 -4.20 2.49
CA GLN A 3 -6.32 -5.25 3.11
C GLN A 3 -5.48 -6.54 3.19
N THR A 4 -5.38 -7.10 4.39
CA THR A 4 -4.71 -8.38 4.66
C THR A 4 -5.70 -9.37 5.27
N ARG A 5 -5.30 -10.64 5.41
CA ARG A 5 -6.09 -11.64 6.15
C ARG A 5 -6.27 -11.32 7.63
N LYS A 6 -5.36 -10.54 8.22
CA LYS A 6 -5.38 -10.16 9.64
C LYS A 6 -6.14 -8.86 9.90
N GLY A 7 -6.38 -8.05 8.87
CA GLY A 7 -7.06 -6.77 9.00
C GLY A 7 -6.66 -5.76 7.91
N SER A 8 -7.20 -4.55 8.02
CA SER A 8 -6.80 -3.39 7.23
C SER A 8 -5.70 -2.61 7.95
N GLY A 9 -4.81 -1.99 7.17
CA GLY A 9 -3.77 -1.14 7.73
C GLY A 9 -2.96 -0.38 6.69
N LYS A 10 -1.85 0.21 7.14
CA LYS A 10 -0.90 0.94 6.30
C LYS A 10 0.46 0.27 6.33
N VAL A 11 1.14 0.23 5.18
CA VAL A 11 2.53 -0.23 5.12
C VAL A 11 3.41 0.79 5.81
N ILE A 12 4.20 0.32 6.77
CA ILE A 12 5.18 1.13 7.49
C ILE A 12 6.62 0.75 7.13
N ARG A 13 6.84 -0.47 6.63
CA ARG A 13 8.16 -0.94 6.20
C ARG A 13 8.04 -1.90 5.04
N ASN A 14 9.00 -1.82 4.13
CA ASN A 14 9.11 -2.72 2.99
C ASN A 14 10.41 -3.52 3.11
N ASN A 15 10.33 -4.84 3.02
CA ASN A 15 11.48 -5.73 3.00
C ASN A 15 11.53 -6.52 1.68
N VAL A 16 12.21 -5.93 0.70
CA VAL A 16 12.36 -6.50 -0.65
C VAL A 16 13.09 -7.84 -0.62
N LEU A 17 14.09 -8.00 0.25
CA LEU A 17 14.88 -9.23 0.34
C LEU A 17 14.06 -10.43 0.84
N LYS A 18 13.05 -10.17 1.67
CA LYS A 18 12.15 -11.20 2.22
C LYS A 18 10.83 -11.30 1.47
N GLU A 19 10.67 -10.53 0.38
CA GLU A 19 9.41 -10.43 -0.35
C GLU A 19 8.20 -10.16 0.58
N ALA A 20 8.41 -9.30 1.58
CA ALA A 20 7.46 -9.04 2.65
C ALA A 20 7.33 -7.55 2.97
N VAL A 21 6.18 -7.16 3.51
CA VAL A 21 5.89 -5.81 4.00
C VAL A 21 5.40 -5.86 5.43
N THR A 22 5.85 -4.92 6.26
CA THR A 22 5.31 -4.72 7.60
C THR A 22 4.16 -3.72 7.52
N ILE A 23 3.00 -4.16 7.96
CA ILE A 23 1.76 -3.39 7.97
C ILE A 23 1.40 -3.08 9.41
N LEU A 24 1.17 -1.81 9.70
CA LEU A 24 0.54 -1.35 10.94
C LEU A 24 -0.97 -1.44 10.73
N LEU A 25 -1.61 -2.35 11.45
CA LEU A 25 -3.07 -2.51 11.45
C LEU A 25 -3.73 -1.38 12.23
N ASP A 26 -5.02 -1.17 11.96
CA ASP A 26 -5.85 -0.20 12.69
C ASP A 26 -6.00 -0.53 14.20
N SER A 27 -5.59 -1.74 14.60
CA SER A 27 -5.50 -2.20 16.00
C SER A 27 -4.18 -1.83 16.70
N ASP A 28 -3.33 -1.01 16.08
CA ASP A 28 -1.96 -0.68 16.50
C ASP A 28 -1.01 -1.90 16.57
N GLU A 29 -1.35 -2.99 15.88
CA GLU A 29 -0.50 -4.18 15.77
C GLU A 29 0.37 -4.12 14.50
N GLU A 30 1.65 -4.46 14.63
CA GLU A 30 2.57 -4.61 13.49
C GLU A 30 2.62 -6.07 13.03
N VAL A 31 2.35 -6.29 11.74
CA VAL A 31 2.37 -7.62 11.13
C VAL A 31 3.17 -7.63 9.84
N ASP A 32 4.08 -8.61 9.73
CA ASP A 32 4.76 -8.91 8.48
C ASP A 32 3.87 -9.79 7.60
N VAL A 33 3.69 -9.35 6.35
CA VAL A 33 2.84 -9.99 5.34
C VAL A 33 3.64 -10.17 4.07
N LEU A 34 3.60 -11.36 3.47
CA LEU A 34 4.27 -11.61 2.19
C LEU A 34 3.55 -10.89 1.06
N TYR A 35 4.27 -10.50 0.00
CA TYR A 35 3.66 -9.88 -1.18
C TYR A 35 2.56 -10.75 -1.80
N SER A 36 2.71 -12.07 -1.76
CA SER A 36 1.73 -13.04 -2.24
C SER A 36 0.42 -13.07 -1.44
N GLU A 37 0.41 -12.53 -0.21
CA GLU A 37 -0.74 -12.50 0.68
C GLU A 37 -1.48 -11.14 0.65
N ILE A 38 -0.98 -10.17 -0.10
CA ILE A 38 -1.61 -8.86 -0.26
C ILE A 38 -2.78 -9.01 -1.24
N ILE A 39 -4.01 -8.93 -0.71
CA ILE A 39 -5.24 -9.19 -1.47
C ILE A 39 -5.61 -7.99 -2.34
N THR A 40 -5.38 -6.77 -1.83
CA THR A 40 -5.72 -5.54 -2.54
C THR A 40 -4.68 -4.46 -2.24
N VAL A 41 -3.88 -4.11 -3.23
CA VAL A 41 -3.29 -2.78 -3.33
C VAL A 41 -4.41 -1.93 -3.91
N ASN A 42 -5.03 -1.05 -3.11
CA ASN A 42 -5.96 -0.07 -3.68
C ASN A 42 -5.27 0.51 -4.92
N LYS A 43 -5.93 0.39 -6.07
CA LYS A 43 -5.42 0.85 -7.38
C LYS A 43 -4.66 2.16 -7.19
N PRO A 44 -3.55 2.38 -7.92
CA PRO A 44 -2.97 3.71 -7.97
C PRO A 44 -4.11 4.67 -8.29
N VAL A 45 -4.29 5.69 -7.44
CA VAL A 45 -5.06 6.85 -7.82
C VAL A 45 -4.36 7.32 -9.10
N GLU A 46 -5.05 7.23 -10.25
CA GLU A 46 -4.56 7.89 -11.46
C GLU A 46 -4.30 9.34 -11.05
N GLU A 47 -3.02 9.72 -10.99
CA GLU A 47 -2.64 11.12 -10.91
C GLU A 47 -3.26 11.74 -12.16
N GLU A 48 -4.36 12.49 -11.98
CA GLU A 48 -4.82 13.40 -13.02
C GLU A 48 -3.64 14.35 -13.27
N GLU A 49 -2.93 14.13 -14.37
CA GLU A 49 -1.94 15.09 -14.87
C GLU A 49 -2.63 16.46 -14.86
N PRO A 50 -2.05 17.51 -14.23
CA PRO A 50 -2.63 18.84 -14.37
C PRO A 50 -2.54 19.21 -15.85
N ASP A 51 -3.69 19.32 -16.52
CA ASP A 51 -3.83 19.91 -17.85
C ASP A 51 -3.21 21.31 -17.84
N THR A 52 -1.93 21.38 -18.15
CA THR A 52 -1.23 22.64 -18.41
C THR A 52 -1.47 22.99 -19.87
N ASN A 53 -2.70 23.43 -20.17
CA ASN A 53 -2.95 24.25 -21.35
C ASN A 53 -2.31 25.63 -21.13
N ILE A 54 -0.99 25.69 -21.30
CA ILE A 54 -0.30 26.94 -21.62
C ILE A 54 -0.51 27.12 -23.13
N VAL A 55 -1.43 28.01 -23.51
CA VAL A 55 -1.48 28.53 -24.87
C VAL A 55 -1.07 30.00 -24.81
N GLU A 56 -0.08 30.28 -25.64
CA GLU A 56 0.69 31.51 -25.89
C GLU A 56 -0.16 32.73 -26.26
#